data_AF-A0A962E4Y7-F1
#
_entry.id   AF-A0A962E4Y7-F1
#
_cell.length_a   1.000
_cell.length_b   1.000
_cell.length_c   1.000
_cell.angle_alpha   90.00
_cell.angle_beta   90.00
_cell.angle_gamma   90.00
#
_symmetry.space_group_name_H-M   'P 1'
#
loop_
_entity.id
_entity.type
_entity.pdbx_description
1 polymer ?
#
loop_
_entity_poly.entity_id
_entity_poly.type
_entity_poly.pdbx_seq_one_letter_code
_entity_poly.pdbx_strand_id
1 'polypeptide(L)' 'VAEGGETEFYYQQLKVQPRRGTMIIAPATFTHTHRGAMPVSSDKYIFTSWVMFQAAARMYGKA' A
#
# COMPACT_ATOMS: atom_id res chain seq x y z
N VAL A 1 9.79 -6.84 -11.23
CA VAL A 1 9.71 -8.12 -10.48
C VAL A 1 8.73 -9.00 -11.22
N ALA A 2 9.19 -10.13 -11.74
CA ALA A 2 8.36 -11.09 -12.47
C ALA A 2 7.82 -12.20 -11.55
N GLU A 3 8.53 -12.49 -10.44
CA GLU A 3 8.14 -13.50 -9.45
C GLU A 3 8.28 -12.94 -8.03
N GLY A 4 7.25 -13.17 -7.21
CA GLY A 4 7.13 -12.67 -5.85
C GLY A 4 6.95 -11.15 -5.80
N GLY A 5 7.15 -10.58 -4.61
CA GLY A 5 7.07 -9.14 -4.42
C GLY A 5 5.65 -8.58 -4.52
N GLU A 6 4.62 -9.39 -4.32
CA GLU A 6 3.23 -8.94 -4.26
C GLU A 6 2.99 -7.99 -3.09
N THR A 7 1.98 -7.15 -3.22
CA THR A 7 1.32 -6.55 -2.06
C THR A 7 0.10 -7.41 -1.72
N GLU A 8 0.11 -8.05 -0.56
CA GLU A 8 -0.96 -8.96 -0.12
C GLU A 8 -1.88 -8.25 0.88
N PHE A 9 -3.20 -8.38 0.69
CA PHE A 9 -4.24 -7.90 1.59
C PHE A 9 -4.94 -9.09 2.25
N TYR A 10 -4.77 -9.24 3.57
CA TYR A 10 -5.15 -10.46 4.28
C TYR A 10 -6.66 -10.70 4.27
N TYR A 11 -7.46 -9.69 4.65
CA TYR A 11 -8.91 -9.83 4.77
C TYR A 11 -9.62 -9.91 3.41
N GLN A 12 -9.02 -9.36 2.36
CA GLN A 12 -9.54 -9.37 0.99
C GLN A 12 -9.12 -10.64 0.21
N GLN A 13 -8.26 -11.48 0.78
CA GLN A 13 -7.65 -12.63 0.10
C GLN A 13 -7.05 -12.24 -1.26
N LEU A 14 -6.49 -11.03 -1.34
CA LEU A 14 -6.02 -10.41 -2.58
C LEU A 14 -4.50 -10.31 -2.58
N LYS A 15 -3.89 -10.70 -3.69
CA LYS A 15 -2.46 -10.50 -3.97
C LYS A 15 -2.30 -9.66 -5.23
N VAL A 16 -1.67 -8.51 -5.10
CA VAL A 16 -1.45 -7.59 -6.22
C VAL A 16 -0.01 -7.71 -6.70
N GLN A 17 0.17 -8.21 -7.92
CA GLN A 17 1.48 -8.30 -8.56
C GLN A 17 2.04 -6.91 -8.86
N PRO A 18 3.34 -6.64 -8.58
CA PRO A 18 3.93 -5.34 -8.81
C PRO A 18 4.14 -5.09 -10.31
N ARG A 19 3.54 -4.01 -10.81
CA ARG A 19 3.73 -3.54 -12.19
C ARG A 19 4.14 -2.07 -12.18
N ARG A 20 5.23 -1.74 -12.90
CA ARG A 20 5.74 -0.35 -13.01
C ARG A 20 4.63 0.61 -13.42
N GLY A 21 4.52 1.73 -12.71
CA GLY A 21 3.52 2.77 -12.94
C GLY A 21 2.14 2.47 -12.34
N THR A 22 1.94 1.33 -11.68
CA THR A 22 0.68 1.01 -10.99
C THR A 22 0.68 1.62 -9.59
N MET A 23 -0.48 2.12 -9.16
CA MET A 23 -0.71 2.65 -7.83
C MET A 23 -1.83 1.86 -7.14
N ILE A 24 -1.64 1.58 -5.85
CA ILE A 24 -2.68 1.03 -4.98
C ILE A 24 -3.08 2.14 -4.02
N ILE A 25 -4.39 2.40 -3.90
CA ILE A 25 -4.96 3.29 -2.89
C ILE A 25 -5.79 2.41 -1.95
N ALA A 26 -5.43 2.38 -0.67
CA ALA A 26 -6.14 1.60 0.33
C ALA A 26 -6.24 2.39 1.65
N PRO A 27 -7.33 2.22 2.43
CA PRO A 27 -7.39 2.67 3.81
C PRO A 27 -6.22 2.13 4.62
N ALA A 28 -5.68 2.97 5.49
CA ALA A 28 -4.46 2.66 6.23
C ALA A 28 -4.76 2.12 7.65
N THR A 29 -5.91 1.46 7.80
CA THR A 29 -6.44 0.93 9.07
C THR A 29 -6.67 -0.58 8.97
N PHE A 30 -7.16 -1.18 10.07
CA PHE A 30 -7.26 -2.65 10.23
C PHE A 30 -8.05 -3.39 9.15
N THR A 31 -8.98 -2.74 8.44
CA THR A 31 -9.74 -3.41 7.38
C THR A 31 -8.88 -3.80 6.17
N HIS A 32 -7.70 -3.20 6.01
CA HIS A 32 -6.78 -3.41 4.90
C HIS A 32 -5.38 -3.78 5.40
N THR A 33 -5.31 -4.65 6.41
CA THR A 33 -4.05 -5.26 6.84
C THR A 33 -3.35 -5.88 5.64
N HIS A 34 -2.15 -5.36 5.33
CA HIS A 34 -1.39 -5.73 4.16
C HIS A 34 0.09 -5.96 4.49
N ARG A 35 0.76 -6.71 3.62
CA ARG A 35 2.21 -6.93 3.69
C ARG A 35 2.84 -6.90 2.30
N GLY A 36 4.13 -6.55 2.25
CA GLY A 36 4.95 -6.82 1.08
C GLY A 36 5.49 -8.25 1.13
N ALA A 37 5.18 -9.07 0.14
CA ALA A 37 5.84 -10.36 -0.03
C ALA A 37 7.30 -10.15 -0.47
N MET A 38 8.16 -11.13 -0.17
CA MET A 38 9.55 -11.10 -0.61
C MET A 38 9.63 -11.15 -2.13
N PRO A 39 10.36 -10.24 -2.80
CA PRO A 39 10.65 -10.38 -4.21
C PRO A 39 11.61 -11.54 -4.43
N VAL A 40 11.35 -12.35 -5.45
CA VAL A 40 12.17 -13.53 -5.78
C VAL A 40 13.04 -13.27 -7.01
N SER A 41 12.46 -12.67 -8.05
CA SER A 41 13.15 -12.52 -9.33
C SER A 41 14.18 -11.39 -9.40
N SER A 42 13.96 -10.29 -8.67
CA SER A 42 14.73 -9.05 -8.80
C SER A 42 14.41 -8.09 -7.66
N ASP A 43 15.27 -7.09 -7.43
CA ASP A 43 14.97 -6.01 -6.50
C ASP A 43 13.65 -5.30 -6.81
N LYS A 44 12.93 -4.92 -5.76
CA LYS A 44 11.64 -4.21 -5.81
C LYS A 44 11.77 -2.86 -5.14
N TYR A 45 11.55 -1.80 -5.91
CA TYR A 45 11.47 -0.43 -5.40
C TYR A 45 10.02 0.07 -5.49
N ILE A 46 9.57 0.75 -4.44
CA ILE A 46 8.24 1.37 -4.37
C ILE A 46 8.33 2.76 -3.75
N PHE A 47 7.32 3.58 -4.00
CA PHE A 47 7.07 4.82 -3.28
C PHE A 47 5.75 4.67 -2.52
N THR A 48 5.75 5.06 -1.25
CA THR A 48 4.59 4.97 -0.37
C THR A 48 4.37 6.32 0.32
N SER A 49 3.11 6.76 0.38
CA SER A 49 2.71 7.96 1.11
C SER A 49 1.38 7.71 1.83
N TRP A 50 1.07 8.59 2.79
CA TRP A 50 -0.13 8.55 3.61
C TRP A 50 -0.93 9.82 3.39
N VAL A 51 -2.21 9.67 3.08
CA VAL A 51 -3.11 10.80 2.84
C VAL A 51 -4.18 10.80 3.93
N MET A 52 -4.35 11.94 4.58
CA MET A 52 -5.41 12.13 5.57
C MET A 52 -6.76 12.17 4.87
N PHE A 53 -7.76 11.48 5.43
CA PHE A 53 -9.12 11.51 4.89
C PHE A 53 -9.76 12.91 4.96
N GLN A 54 -9.34 13.72 5.93
CA GLN A 54 -9.75 15.12 6.08
C GLN A 54 -8.51 16.00 6.20
N ALA A 55 -8.63 17.27 5.80
CA ALA A 55 -7.55 18.23 5.99
C ALA A 55 -7.18 18.35 7.47
N ALA A 56 -5.87 18.47 7.76
CA ALA A 56 -5.36 18.58 9.12
C ALA A 56 -6.04 19.71 9.91
N ALA A 57 -6.29 20.87 9.28
CA ALA A 57 -6.99 22.00 9.90
C ALA A 57 -8.41 21.66 10.38
N ARG A 58 -9.09 20.70 9.73
CA ARG A 58 -10.41 20.22 10.17
C ARG A 58 -10.31 19.23 11.34
N MET A 59 -9.24 18.45 11.41
CA MET A 59 -9.06 17.42 12.42
C MET A 59 -8.45 17.94 13.72
N TYR A 60 -7.48 18.86 13.62
CA TYR A 60 -6.66 19.32 14.74
C TYR A 60 -6.87 20.81 15.08
N GLY A 61 -7.72 21.52 14.32
CA GLY A 61 -7.85 22.97 14.41
C GLY A 61 -6.72 23.70 13.67
N LYS A 62 -6.82 25.04 13.59
CA LYS A 62 -5.71 25.89 13.14
C LYS A 62 -4.81 26.16 14.35
N ALA A 63 -3.50 26.07 14.15
CA ALA A 63 -2.51 26.54 15.12
C ALA A 63 -2.66 28.04 15.36
#